data_AF-A0A268TLM0-F1
#
_entry.id   AF-A0A268TLM0-F1
#
_cell.length_a   1.000
_cell.length_b   1.000
_cell.length_c   1.000
_cell.angle_alpha   90.00
_cell.angle_beta   90.00
_cell.angle_gamma   90.00
#
_symmetry.space_group_name_H-M   'P 1'
#
loop_
_entity.id
_entity.type
_entity.pdbx_description
1 polymer ?
#
loop_
_entity_poly.entity_id
_entity_poly.type
_entity_poly.pdbx_seq_one_letter_code
_entity_poly.pdbx_strand_id
1 'polypeptide(L)'
;MLKTNGVALITVAGLIQISRYDYERWGDYHRFTDMGIQKDFNRVFGEANVMVQAYGNVLTAIAELQGISAEELKPEELSYQDNDYQVVIAIKAIKR
;
A
#
# COMPACT_ATOMS: atom_id res chain seq x y z
N MET A 1 13.39 0.22 17.02
CA MET A 1 13.48 1.63 16.61
C MET A 1 14.60 1.80 15.59
N LEU A 2 14.40 2.62 14.54
CA LEU A 2 15.43 2.86 13.52
C LEU A 2 16.63 3.63 14.11
N LYS A 3 17.83 3.34 13.59
CA LYS A 3 19.04 4.15 13.81
C LYS A 3 18.97 5.43 12.97
N THR A 4 19.83 6.41 13.28
CA THR A 4 20.04 7.59 12.42
C THR A 4 20.41 7.14 11.00
N ASN A 5 19.78 7.77 10.00
CA ASN A 5 19.80 7.39 8.58
C ASN A 5 19.23 6.00 8.25
N GLY A 6 18.56 5.35 9.21
CA GLY A 6 17.86 4.09 8.97
C GLY A 6 16.62 4.30 8.08
N VAL A 7 16.34 3.33 7.21
CA VAL A 7 15.21 3.37 6.28
C VAL A 7 14.18 2.32 6.70
N ALA A 8 12.92 2.74 6.79
CA ALA A 8 11.78 1.83 6.79
C ALA A 8 11.24 1.70 5.36
N LEU A 9 11.16 0.46 4.88
CA LEU A 9 10.43 0.09 3.68
C LEU A 9 9.19 -0.68 4.13
N ILE A 10 8.01 -0.14 3.81
CA ILE A 10 6.74 -0.63 4.32
C ILE A 10 5.76 -0.73 3.16
N THR A 11 4.91 -1.74 3.19
CA THR A 11 3.70 -1.79 2.38
C THR A 11 2.48 -1.87 3.31
N VAL A 12 1.39 -1.24 2.88
CA VAL A 12 0.07 -1.38 3.50
C VAL A 12 -0.97 -1.70 2.42
N ALA A 13 -2.03 -2.40 2.81
CA ALA A 13 -3.15 -2.67 1.92
C ALA A 13 -4.00 -1.41 1.72
N GLY A 14 -4.33 -1.09 0.47
CA GLY A 14 -5.30 -0.06 0.13
C GLY A 14 -6.69 -0.69 -0.10
N LEU A 15 -7.11 -0.72 -1.35
CA LEU A 15 -8.34 -1.35 -1.83
C LEU A 15 -8.17 -2.87 -1.84
N ILE A 16 -8.90 -3.54 -0.95
CA ILE A 16 -8.96 -5.00 -0.85
C ILE A 16 -10.26 -5.43 -0.16
N GLN A 17 -10.68 -6.68 -0.38
CA GLN A 17 -11.77 -7.28 0.37
C GLN A 17 -11.46 -7.44 1.86
N ILE A 18 -12.51 -7.50 2.68
CA ILE A 18 -12.36 -7.90 4.09
C ILE A 18 -11.95 -9.37 4.13
N SER A 19 -10.75 -9.64 4.66
CA SER A 19 -10.36 -10.98 5.10
C SER A 19 -11.13 -11.31 6.39
N ARG A 20 -12.17 -12.15 6.32
CA ARG A 20 -12.95 -12.55 7.50
C ARG A 20 -12.08 -13.24 8.55
N TYR A 21 -11.10 -14.03 8.09
CA TYR A 21 -10.16 -14.74 8.94
C TYR A 21 -9.35 -13.77 9.81
N ASP A 22 -8.82 -12.70 9.22
CA ASP A 22 -8.03 -11.68 9.92
C ASP A 22 -8.92 -10.77 10.75
N TYR A 23 -10.08 -10.37 10.21
CA TYR A 23 -11.03 -9.48 10.88
C TYR A 23 -11.46 -10.02 12.23
N GLU A 24 -11.74 -11.31 12.33
CA GLU A 24 -12.21 -11.94 13.57
C GLU A 24 -11.10 -12.18 14.60
N ARG A 25 -9.84 -12.32 14.17
CA ARG A 25 -8.69 -12.67 15.03
C ARG A 25 -7.86 -11.46 15.44
N TRP A 26 -7.68 -10.54 14.52
CA TRP A 26 -6.74 -9.42 14.62
C TRP A 26 -7.40 -8.07 14.35
N GLY A 27 -8.52 -8.05 13.63
CA GLY A 27 -9.26 -6.85 13.27
C GLY A 27 -8.78 -6.23 11.96
N ASP A 28 -9.54 -5.26 11.48
CA ASP A 28 -9.28 -4.48 10.27
C ASP A 28 -9.70 -3.03 10.56
N TYR A 29 -8.83 -2.31 11.28
CA TYR A 29 -9.18 -1.03 11.89
C TYR A 29 -9.02 0.17 10.97
N HIS A 30 -8.26 0.02 9.88
CA HIS A 30 -7.88 1.12 9.01
C HIS A 30 -7.94 0.72 7.56
N ARG A 31 -8.56 1.59 6.75
CA ARG A 31 -8.40 1.60 5.31
C ARG A 31 -7.41 2.70 4.96
N PHE A 32 -6.37 2.35 4.21
CA PHE A 32 -5.31 3.28 3.89
C PHE A 32 -5.52 3.89 2.50
N THR A 33 -5.17 5.16 2.40
CA THR A 33 -4.98 5.89 1.15
C THR A 33 -3.59 6.50 1.18
N ASP A 34 -3.00 6.70 0.01
CA ASP A 34 -1.72 7.38 -0.14
C ASP A 34 -1.69 8.73 0.61
N MET A 35 -2.75 9.53 0.51
CA MET A 35 -2.86 10.83 1.17
C MET A 35 -2.86 10.70 2.70
N GLY A 36 -3.60 9.73 3.25
CA GLY A 36 -3.63 9.48 4.68
C GLY A 36 -2.26 9.04 5.21
N ILE A 37 -1.64 8.09 4.50
CA ILE A 37 -0.30 7.59 4.82
C ILE A 37 0.75 8.70 4.74
N GLN A 38 0.73 9.51 3.67
CA GLN A 38 1.66 10.63 3.49
C GLN A 38 1.55 11.60 4.66
N LYS A 39 0.33 11.98 5.06
CA LYS A 39 0.08 12.88 6.20
C LYS A 39 0.66 12.31 7.51
N ASP A 40 0.39 11.04 7.79
CA ASP A 40 0.78 10.42 9.06
C ASP A 40 2.30 10.21 9.16
N PHE A 41 2.93 9.73 8.08
CA PHE A 41 4.38 9.53 8.04
C PHE A 41 5.15 10.85 8.02
N ASN A 42 4.66 11.88 7.31
CA ASN A 42 5.29 13.20 7.30
C ASN A 42 5.35 13.83 8.69
N ARG A 43 4.33 13.61 9.52
CA ARG A 43 4.30 14.09 10.91
C ARG A 43 5.43 13.51 11.78
N VAL A 44 5.94 12.32 11.42
CA VAL A 44 6.95 11.60 12.21
C VAL A 44 8.35 11.75 11.63
N PHE A 45 8.49 11.63 10.30
CA PHE A 45 9.79 11.60 9.62
C PHE A 45 10.16 12.92 8.93
N GLY A 46 9.21 13.84 8.78
CA GLY A 46 9.35 15.05 7.99
C GLY A 46 9.16 14.78 6.50
N GLU A 47 8.49 15.70 5.81
CA GLU A 47 8.06 15.54 4.41
C GLU A 47 9.22 15.22 3.45
N ALA A 48 10.38 15.85 3.63
CA ALA A 48 11.56 15.63 2.79
C ALA A 48 12.19 14.21 2.95
N ASN A 49 11.73 13.41 3.92
CA ASN A 49 12.27 12.08 4.22
C ASN A 49 11.26 10.95 3.97
N VAL A 50 10.10 11.27 3.39
CA VAL A 50 9.01 10.32 3.15
C VAL A 50 8.68 10.31 1.66
N MET A 51 8.58 9.11 1.12
CA MET A 51 8.05 8.86 -0.22
C MET A 51 6.95 7.82 -0.09
N VAL A 52 5.77 8.14 -0.62
CA VAL A 52 4.62 7.25 -0.68
C VAL A 52 4.26 7.05 -2.14
N GLN A 53 4.02 5.80 -2.51
CA GLN A 53 3.64 5.41 -3.86
C GLN A 53 2.50 4.39 -3.77
N ALA A 54 1.38 4.70 -4.41
CA ALA A 54 0.32 3.73 -4.62
C ALA A 54 0.59 2.90 -5.88
N TYR A 55 0.18 1.64 -5.83
CA TYR A 55 0.23 0.68 -6.93
C TYR A 55 -1.13 0.01 -7.06
N GLY A 56 -1.52 -0.27 -8.29
CA GLY A 56 -2.78 -0.90 -8.63
C GLY A 56 -3.44 -0.23 -9.81
N ASN A 57 -4.47 -0.90 -10.31
CA ASN A 57 -5.38 -0.41 -11.32
C ASN A 57 -6.69 -1.21 -11.23
N VAL A 58 -7.71 -0.81 -11.99
CA VAL A 58 -9.02 -1.46 -11.96
C VAL A 58 -8.95 -2.96 -12.27
N LEU A 59 -8.09 -3.38 -13.20
CA LEU A 59 -7.93 -4.78 -13.56
C LEU A 59 -7.30 -5.57 -12.41
N THR A 60 -6.19 -5.08 -11.84
CA THR A 60 -5.53 -5.70 -10.68
C THR A 60 -6.47 -5.78 -9.47
N ALA A 61 -7.27 -4.74 -9.24
CA ALA A 61 -8.28 -4.75 -8.17
C ALA A 61 -9.33 -5.85 -8.38
N ILE A 62 -9.86 -5.98 -9.60
CA ILE A 62 -10.83 -7.04 -9.92
C ILE A 62 -10.18 -8.42 -9.82
N ALA A 63 -8.97 -8.58 -10.34
CA ALA A 63 -8.23 -9.84 -10.30
C ALA A 63 -8.03 -10.32 -8.86
N GLU A 64 -7.58 -9.45 -7.95
CA GLU A 64 -7.44 -9.74 -6.52
C GLU A 64 -8.77 -10.20 -5.91
N LEU A 65 -9.87 -9.50 -6.20
CA LEU A 65 -11.20 -9.83 -5.68
C LEU A 65 -11.78 -11.14 -6.24
N GLN A 66 -11.37 -11.53 -7.44
CA GLN A 66 -11.80 -12.77 -8.09
C GLN A 66 -10.83 -13.94 -7.83
N GLY A 67 -9.70 -13.70 -7.16
CA GLY A 67 -8.67 -14.71 -6.91
C GLY A 67 -7.89 -15.13 -8.16
N ILE A 68 -7.78 -14.24 -9.15
CA ILE A 68 -6.97 -14.44 -10.35
C ILE A 68 -5.50 -14.22 -10.00
N SER A 69 -4.63 -15.13 -10.40
CA SER A 69 -3.20 -15.05 -10.06
C SER A 69 -2.45 -14.05 -10.94
N ALA A 70 -1.33 -13.52 -10.45
CA ALA A 70 -0.53 -12.56 -11.21
C ALA A 70 0.05 -13.17 -12.50
N GLU A 71 0.31 -14.47 -12.50
CA GLU A 71 0.81 -15.24 -13.65
C GLU A 71 -0.21 -15.39 -14.78
N GLU A 72 -1.50 -15.17 -14.48
CA GLU A 72 -2.57 -15.16 -15.48
C GLU A 72 -2.70 -13.79 -16.18
N LEU A 73 -2.01 -12.76 -15.68
CA LEU A 73 -1.99 -11.41 -16.22
C LEU A 73 -0.66 -11.10 -16.89
N LYS A 74 -0.67 -10.11 -17.78
CA LYS A 74 0.57 -9.63 -18.40
C LYS A 74 1.31 -8.68 -17.45
N PRO A 75 2.66 -8.64 -17.51
CA PRO A 75 3.44 -7.68 -16.73
C PRO A 75 3.03 -6.22 -16.99
N GLU A 76 2.64 -5.88 -18.22
CA GLU A 76 2.20 -4.52 -18.57
C GLU A 76 0.83 -4.18 -17.96
N GLU A 77 -0.05 -5.18 -17.82
CA GLU A 77 -1.36 -5.04 -17.18
C GLU A 77 -1.21 -4.81 -15.67
N LEU A 78 -0.25 -5.47 -15.02
CA LEU A 78 0.06 -5.28 -13.61
C LEU A 78 0.85 -3.99 -13.31
N SER A 79 1.73 -3.58 -14.22
CA SER A 79 2.59 -2.41 -14.02
C SER A 79 1.92 -1.08 -14.37
N TYR A 80 0.80 -1.09 -15.08
CA TYR A 80 -0.02 0.09 -15.27
C TYR A 80 -0.56 0.60 -13.92
N GLN A 81 -0.31 1.88 -13.63
CA GLN A 81 -0.72 2.51 -12.38
C GLN A 81 -1.91 3.44 -12.63
N ASP A 82 -2.97 3.22 -11.87
CA ASP A 82 -4.15 4.06 -11.85
C ASP A 82 -4.39 4.53 -10.41
N ASN A 83 -4.29 5.84 -10.19
CA ASN A 83 -4.38 6.44 -8.87
C ASN A 83 -5.76 6.29 -8.22
N ASP A 84 -6.79 5.97 -9.02
CA ASP A 84 -8.15 5.77 -8.52
C ASP A 84 -8.34 4.36 -7.91
N TYR A 85 -7.40 3.44 -8.15
CA TYR A 85 -7.48 2.04 -7.71
C TYR A 85 -6.20 1.60 -6.97
N GLN A 86 -5.97 2.21 -5.80
CA GLN A 86 -4.80 1.96 -4.97
C GLN A 86 -4.91 0.61 -4.25
N VAL A 87 -4.37 -0.48 -4.81
CA VAL A 87 -4.42 -1.83 -4.22
C VAL A 87 -3.36 -2.00 -3.13
N VAL A 88 -2.13 -1.56 -3.39
CA VAL A 88 -1.01 -1.59 -2.44
C VAL A 88 -0.38 -0.21 -2.34
N ILE A 89 -0.08 0.24 -1.13
CA ILE A 89 0.62 1.52 -0.90
C ILE A 89 1.99 1.20 -0.32
N ALA A 90 3.04 1.61 -1.02
CA ALA A 90 4.43 1.48 -0.58
C ALA A 90 4.92 2.78 0.04
N ILE A 91 5.76 2.64 1.06
CA ILE A 91 6.27 3.75 1.86
C ILE A 91 7.77 3.54 2.05
N LYS A 92 8.53 4.59 1.78
CA LYS A 92 9.92 4.72 2.17
C LYS A 92 10.05 5.90 3.12
N ALA A 93 10.46 5.64 4.35
CA ALA A 93 10.66 6.67 5.37
C ALA A 93 12.07 6.60 5.94
N ILE A 94 12.78 7.72 5.97
CA ILE A 94 14.16 7.81 6.46
C ILE A 94 14.17 8.52 7.81
N LYS A 95 14.69 7.85 8.83
CA LYS A 95 14.93 8.50 10.13
C LYS A 95 16.18 9.38 10.02
N ARG A 96 16.00 10.69 10.11
CA ARG A 96 17.11 11.64 10.30
C ARG A 96 17.56 11.68 11.76
#